data_AF-A0A6I5C768-F1
#
_entry.id   AF-A0A6I5C768-F1
#
_cell.length_a   1.000
_cell.length_b   1.000
_cell.length_c   1.000
_cell.angle_alpha   90.00
_cell.angle_beta   90.00
_cell.angle_gamma   90.00
#
_symmetry.space_group_name_H-M   'P 1'
#
loop_
_entity.id
_entity.type
_entity.pdbx_description
1 polymer ?
#
loop_
_entity_poly.entity_id
_entity_poly.type
_entity_poly.pdbx_seq_one_letter_code
_entity_poly.pdbx_strand_id
1 'polypeptide(L)' 'MLEIVVKTEKQERHLRVSAGELAALVRRIGGDGDRFLVVQRIPDLPDVFVQVWHEAGGDYTLEH' A
#
# COMPACT_ATOMS: atom_id res chain seq x y z
N MET A 1 5.99 -12.62 8.56
CA MET A 1 4.85 -11.68 8.58
C MET A 1 5.39 -10.30 8.88
N LEU A 2 4.99 -9.26 8.16
CA LEU A 2 5.47 -7.89 8.39
C LEU A 2 4.60 -7.23 9.46
N GLU A 3 5.17 -6.49 10.41
CA GLU A 3 4.40 -5.74 11.42
C GLU A 3 3.91 -4.41 10.84
N ILE A 4 3.05 -4.49 9.83
CA ILE A 4 2.50 -3.34 9.10
C ILE A 4 0.99 -3.47 8.86
N VAL A 5 0.37 -2.33 8.65
CA VAL A 5 -0.97 -2.18 8.08
C VAL A 5 -0.83 -1.65 6.66
N VAL A 6 -1.53 -2.28 5.71
CA VAL A 6 -1.67 -1.77 4.34
C VAL A 6 -3.11 -1.31 4.14
N LYS A 7 -3.29 -0.08 3.67
CA LYS A 7 -4.58 0.51 3.29
C LYS A 7 -4.56 0.77 1.80
N THR A 8 -5.57 0.33 1.06
CA THR A 8 -5.68 0.57 -0.39
C THR A 8 -6.70 1.68 -0.68
N GLU A 9 -6.67 2.25 -1.89
CA GLU A 9 -7.68 3.23 -2.33
C GLU A 9 -9.12 2.67 -2.22
N LYS A 10 -9.27 1.35 -2.38
CA LYS A 10 -10.55 0.61 -2.26
C LYS A 10 -11.10 0.50 -0.83
N GLN A 11 -10.51 1.24 0.11
CA GLN A 11 -10.84 1.18 1.55
C GLN A 11 -10.58 -0.20 2.19
N GLU A 12 -9.81 -1.07 1.52
CA GLU A 12 -9.42 -2.36 2.08
C GLU A 12 -8.27 -2.15 3.08
N ARG A 13 -8.29 -2.92 4.17
CA ARG A 13 -7.25 -2.89 5.21
C ARG A 13 -6.69 -4.29 5.42
N HIS A 14 -5.40 -4.45 5.17
CA HIS A 14 -4.67 -5.70 5.39
C HIS A 14 -3.73 -5.53 6.58
N LEU A 15 -3.87 -6.42 7.58
CA LEU A 15 -3.05 -6.42 8.78
C LEU A 15 -2.00 -7.50 8.68
N ARG A 16 -0.78 -7.15 9.08
CA ARG A 16 0.35 -8.05 9.12
C ARG A 16 0.49 -8.87 7.85
N VAL A 17 0.64 -8.25 6.68
CA VAL A 17 0.80 -9.00 5.43
C VAL A 17 2.19 -9.66 5.35
N SER A 18 2.30 -10.75 4.60
CA SER A 18 3.58 -11.28 4.15
C SER A 18 4.20 -10.36 3.08
N ALA A 19 5.49 -10.55 2.80
CA ALA A 19 6.15 -9.83 1.70
C ALA A 19 5.54 -10.17 0.32
N GLY A 20 5.10 -11.43 0.15
CA GLY A 20 4.44 -11.87 -1.08
C GLY A 20 3.08 -11.19 -1.29
N GLU A 21 2.28 -11.10 -0.24
CA GLU A 21 0.99 -10.40 -0.26
C GLU A 21 1.16 -8.90 -0.51
N LEU A 22 2.13 -8.25 0.16
CA LEU A 22 2.45 -6.85 -0.11
C LEU A 22 2.83 -6.64 -1.58
N ALA A 23 3.68 -7.50 -2.14
CA ALA A 23 4.08 -7.41 -3.54
C ALA A 23 2.91 -7.66 -4.50
N ALA A 24 1.93 -8.48 -4.14
CA ALA A 24 0.72 -8.66 -4.92
C ALA A 24 -0.16 -7.40 -4.89
N LEU A 25 -0.31 -6.76 -3.72
CA LEU A 25 -1.05 -5.50 -3.57
C LEU A 25 -0.40 -4.37 -4.37
N VAL A 26 0.93 -4.22 -4.31
CA VAL A 26 1.65 -3.18 -5.09
C VAL A 26 1.47 -3.38 -6.59
N ARG A 27 1.51 -4.62 -7.10
CA ARG A 27 1.31 -4.90 -8.53
C ARG A 27 -0.11 -4.69 -9.03
N ARG A 28 -1.11 -4.63 -8.13
CA ARG A 28 -2.51 -4.36 -8.46
C ARG A 28 -2.79 -2.87 -8.70
N ILE A 29 -1.91 -2.00 -8.17
CA ILE A 29 -2.01 -0.56 -8.34
C ILE A 29 -2.01 -0.23 -9.84
N GLY A 30 -2.77 0.79 -10.24
CA GLY A 30 -2.99 1.20 -11.61
C GLY A 30 -4.25 0.58 -12.23
N GLY A 31 -4.93 -0.34 -11.54
CA GLY A 31 -6.24 -0.86 -11.94
C GLY A 31 -7.40 0.08 -11.58
N ASP A 32 -8.60 -0.23 -12.08
CA ASP A 32 -9.80 0.58 -11.84
C ASP A 32 -10.08 0.74 -10.33
N GLY A 33 -10.02 2.00 -9.89
CA GLY A 33 -10.22 2.42 -8.50
C GLY A 33 -9.16 1.92 -7.51
N ASP A 34 -7.97 1.58 -7.98
CA ASP A 34 -6.84 1.16 -7.13
C ASP A 34 -5.53 1.77 -7.63
N ARG A 35 -5.30 3.04 -7.28
CA ARG A 35 -4.15 3.85 -7.74
C ARG A 35 -3.13 4.13 -6.66
N PHE A 36 -3.42 3.79 -5.41
CA PHE A 36 -2.45 3.90 -4.33
C PHE A 36 -2.68 2.91 -3.21
N LEU A 37 -1.62 2.68 -2.44
CA LEU A 37 -1.70 2.11 -1.12
C LEU A 37 -0.80 2.85 -0.13
N VAL A 38 -1.19 2.80 1.14
CA VAL A 38 -0.49 3.39 2.27
C VAL A 38 -0.07 2.28 3.22
N VAL A 39 1.19 2.32 3.65
CA VAL A 39 1.79 1.39 4.60
C VAL A 39 2.11 2.12 5.90
N GLN A 40 1.68 1.56 7.03
CA GLN A 40 1.97 2.05 8.37
C GLN A 40 2.51 0.91 9.24
N ARG A 41 3.34 1.21 10.25
CA ARG A 41 3.82 0.19 11.21
C ARG A 41 2.70 -0.27 12.14
N ILE A 42 2.89 -1.40 12.82
CA ILE A 42 2.07 -1.84 13.95
C ILE A 42 2.91 -1.73 15.24
N PRO A 43 2.38 -1.12 16.32
CA PRO A 43 1.17 -0.27 16.32
C PRO A 43 1.35 0.93 15.38
N ASP A 44 0.24 1.45 14.86
CA ASP A 44 0.27 2.62 13.99
C ASP A 44 0.77 3.84 14.75
N LEU A 45 1.82 4.46 14.21
CA LEU A 45 2.32 5.74 14.66
C LEU A 45 1.59 6.82 13.84
N PRO A 46 0.96 7.82 14.49
CA PRO A 46 0.38 8.95 13.78
C PRO A 46 1.41 9.60 12.85
N ASP A 47 0.96 9.98 11.65
CA ASP A 47 1.73 10.75 10.67
C ASP A 47 3.02 10.08 10.14
N VAL A 48 3.27 8.80 10.44
CA VAL A 48 4.40 8.03 9.89
C VAL A 48 3.87 6.94 8.97
N PHE A 49 4.01 7.15 7.66
CA PHE A 49 3.56 6.21 6.64
C PHE A 49 4.47 6.26 5.41
N VAL A 50 4.45 5.20 4.61
CA VAL A 50 4.94 5.22 3.23
C VAL A 50 3.72 5.10 2.32
N GLN A 51 3.65 5.90 1.29
CA GLN A 51 2.64 5.80 0.24
C GLN A 51 3.31 5.48 -1.08
N VAL A 52 2.66 4.61 -1.86
CA VAL A 52 3.00 4.41 -3.27
C VAL A 52 1.76 4.68 -4.10
N TRP A 53 1.94 5.47 -5.16
CA TRP A 53 0.92 5.79 -6.15
C TRP A 53 1.37 5.34 -7.53
N HIS A 54 0.44 4.83 -8.33
CA HIS A 54 0.67 4.46 -9.71
C HIS A 54 -0.65 4.45 -10.51
N GLU A 55 -0.57 4.86 -11.76
CA GLU A 55 -1.66 4.79 -12.74
C GLU A 55 -1.18 3.99 -13.97
N ALA A 56 -2.08 3.21 -14.59
CA ALA A 56 -1.71 2.36 -15.72
C ALA A 56 -1.05 3.16 -16.85
N GLY A 57 0.14 2.72 -17.26
CA GLY A 57 0.95 3.38 -18.28
C GLY A 57 1.84 4.52 -17.78
N GLY A 58 1.77 4.87 -16.49
CA GLY A 58 2.69 5.79 -15.81
C GLY A 58 3.77 5.06 -15.02
N ASP A 59 4.64 5.83 -14.37
CA ASP A 59 5.63 5.30 -13.43
C ASP A 59 5.04 5.13 -12.03
N TYR A 60 5.81 4.53 -11.12
CA TYR A 60 5.49 4.49 -9.70
C TYR A 60 6.06 5.72 -8.99
N THR A 61 5.25 6.35 -8.15
CA THR A 61 5.67 7.44 -7.26
C THR A 61 5.66 6.94 -5.82
N LEU A 62 6.73 7.17 -5.07
CA LEU A 62 6.89 6.76 -3.68
C LEU A 62 7.09 7.98 -2.78
N GLU A 63 6.35 8.04 -1.66
CA GLU A 63 6.33 9.15 -0.69
C GLU A 63 6.42 8.60 0.74
N HIS A 64 7.03 9.35 1.66
CA HIS A 64 7.14 9.02 3.10
C HIS A 64 7.16 10.28 3.96
#